data_AF-F6HXC5-F1
#
_entry.id   AF-F6HXC5-F1
#
_cell.length_a   1.000
_cell.length_b   1.000
_cell.length_c   1.000
_cell.angle_alpha   90.00
_cell.angle_beta   90.00
_cell.angle_gamma   90.00
#
_symmetry.space_group_name_H-M   'P 1'
#
loop_
_entity.id
_entity.type
_entity.pdbx_description
1 polymer ?
#
loop_
_entity_poly.entity_id
_entity_poly.type
_entity_poly.pdbx_seq_one_letter_code
_entity_poly.pdbx_strand_id
1 'polypeptide(L)'
;MALIFPTQLTFTFMTLPLELKSAVQISDVSFTGFWGTSATDDAIKLSCIETVGCANITVDDISIKSASGNGETYSCINAHGTVNKTFPPLT
;
A
#
# COMPACT_ATOMS: atom_id res chain seq x y z
N MET A 1 5.63 9.04 -3.95
CA MET A 1 5.93 8.76 -5.38
C MET A 1 5.26 7.43 -5.70
N ALA A 2 4.26 7.39 -6.58
CA ALA A 2 3.70 6.11 -7.02
C ALA A 2 4.65 5.52 -8.07
N LEU A 3 5.32 4.42 -7.74
CA LEU A 3 6.14 3.70 -8.72
C LEU A 3 5.32 2.53 -9.22
N ILE A 4 4.77 2.69 -10.42
CA ILE A 4 4.09 1.61 -11.14
C ILE A 4 5.20 0.83 -11.85
N PHE A 5 5.75 -0.17 -11.16
CA PHE A 5 6.58 -1.17 -11.84
C PHE A 5 5.64 -2.11 -12.62
N PRO A 6 6.06 -2.66 -13.77
CA PRO A 6 5.21 -3.50 -14.62
C PRO A 6 4.67 -4.76 -13.94
N THR A 7 5.09 -5.05 -12.70
CA THR A 7 4.77 -6.27 -11.97
C THR A 7 4.37 -6.06 -10.50
N GLN A 8 4.33 -4.82 -9.99
CA GLN A 8 3.99 -4.51 -8.58
C GLN A 8 3.35 -3.13 -8.41
N LEU A 9 2.39 -3.02 -7.49
CA LEU A 9 1.73 -1.76 -7.11
C LEU A 9 2.34 -1.25 -5.80
N THR A 10 3.46 -0.55 -5.91
CA THR A 10 4.15 0.00 -4.74
C THR A 10 3.75 1.47 -4.52
N PHE A 11 3.03 1.72 -3.43
CA PHE A 11 2.71 3.07 -2.97
C PHE A 11 3.66 3.49 -1.86
N THR A 12 4.80 4.05 -2.24
CA THR A 12 5.72 4.63 -1.26
C THR A 12 5.35 6.09 -1.00
N PHE A 13 4.83 6.30 0.21
CA PHE A 13 4.45 7.59 0.74
C PHE A 13 5.54 8.25 1.58
N MET A 14 6.67 7.56 1.79
CA MET A 14 7.85 8.12 2.40
C MET A 14 8.34 9.30 1.56
N THR A 15 8.27 10.51 2.12
CA THR A 15 8.87 11.70 1.54
C THR A 15 10.38 11.50 1.45
N LEU A 16 10.95 11.71 0.26
CA LEU A 16 12.39 11.66 0.02
C LEU A 16 13.14 12.58 1.00
N PRO A 17 14.39 12.24 1.39
CA PRO A 17 15.18 13.02 2.33
C PRO A 17 15.83 14.21 1.59
N LEU A 18 15.04 15.09 0.96
CA LEU A 18 15.55 16.36 0.47
C LEU A 18 14.59 17.49 0.85
N GLU A 19 15.12 18.28 1.78
CA GLU A 19 14.73 19.63 2.19
C GLU A 19 13.39 19.82 2.93
N LEU A 20 13.55 19.91 4.26
CA LEU A 20 12.76 20.61 5.28
C LEU A 20 11.23 20.80 5.11
N LYS A 21 10.57 20.48 6.23
CA LYS A 21 9.41 21.18 6.85
C LYS A 21 8.01 20.86 6.32
N SER A 22 7.53 19.69 6.68
CA SER A 22 6.29 19.49 7.46
C SER A 22 6.09 17.99 7.56
N ALA A 23 5.71 17.46 8.71
CA ALA A 23 5.30 16.07 8.76
C ALA A 23 3.93 15.97 8.06
N VAL A 24 3.96 15.68 6.75
CA VAL A 24 2.76 15.63 5.93
C VAL A 24 2.00 14.36 6.27
N GLN A 25 0.85 14.54 6.93
CA GLN A 25 -0.06 13.44 7.16
C GLN A 25 -0.77 13.10 5.86
N ILE A 26 -0.60 11.86 5.40
CA ILE A 26 -1.39 11.34 4.30
C ILE A 26 -2.69 10.81 4.87
N SER A 27 -3.80 11.35 4.38
CA SER A 27 -5.13 10.96 4.81
C SER A 27 -6.10 10.86 3.65
N ASP A 28 -7.21 10.15 3.85
CA ASP A 28 -8.33 10.03 2.91
C ASP A 28 -7.92 9.42 1.56
N VAL A 29 -7.07 8.38 1.60
CA VAL A 29 -6.58 7.70 0.40
C VAL A 29 -7.36 6.41 0.18
N SER A 30 -7.93 6.23 -1.01
CA SER A 30 -8.67 5.02 -1.38
C SER A 30 -7.95 4.22 -2.47
N PHE A 31 -7.65 2.95 -2.18
CA PHE A 31 -7.13 1.96 -3.12
C PHE A 31 -8.27 1.03 -3.51
N THR A 32 -8.79 1.19 -4.73
CA THR A 32 -9.97 0.45 -5.19
C THR A 32 -9.85 -0.08 -6.61
N GLY A 33 -10.40 -1.27 -6.85
CA GLY A 33 -10.54 -1.86 -8.19
C GLY A 33 -9.25 -2.43 -8.79
N PHE A 34 -8.35 -2.93 -7.96
CA PHE A 34 -7.07 -3.50 -8.41
C PHE A 34 -7.17 -5.02 -8.55
N TRP A 35 -6.95 -5.56 -9.75
CA TRP A 35 -7.00 -7.01 -9.98
C TRP A 35 -5.81 -7.51 -10.79
N GLY A 36 -5.32 -8.71 -10.47
CA GLY A 36 -4.28 -9.38 -11.25
C GLY A 36 -3.32 -10.21 -10.43
N THR A 37 -2.07 -10.26 -10.87
CA THR A 37 -1.01 -11.06 -10.25
C THR A 37 0.25 -10.22 -10.19
N SER A 38 0.89 -10.16 -9.03
CA SER A 38 2.18 -9.52 -8.82
C SER A 38 3.30 -10.52 -9.07
N ALA A 39 4.41 -10.12 -9.69
CA ALA A 39 5.57 -11.03 -9.83
C ALA A 39 6.33 -11.23 -8.51
N THR A 40 5.95 -10.48 -7.48
CA THR A 40 6.65 -10.37 -6.21
C THR A 40 5.65 -10.53 -5.07
N ASP A 41 6.17 -10.91 -3.91
CA ASP A 41 5.40 -11.21 -2.71
C ASP A 41 4.65 -9.98 -2.19
N ASP A 42 5.28 -8.80 -2.14
CA ASP A 42 4.69 -7.54 -1.67
C ASP A 42 3.88 -6.82 -2.76
N ALA A 43 2.81 -7.45 -3.25
CA ALA A 43 1.97 -6.90 -4.30
C ALA A 43 1.47 -5.47 -4.01
N ILE A 44 1.11 -5.21 -2.75
CA ILE A 44 0.69 -3.91 -2.25
C ILE A 44 1.52 -3.57 -1.02
N LYS A 45 2.28 -2.48 -1.12
CA LYS A 45 3.09 -1.96 -0.03
C LYS A 45 2.71 -0.53 0.33
N LEU A 46 2.22 -0.33 1.55
CA LEU A 46 1.87 0.94 2.17
C LEU A 46 2.87 1.23 3.28
N SER A 47 3.84 2.10 3.04
CA SER A 47 4.83 2.49 4.06
C SER A 47 4.73 3.97 4.35
N CYS A 48 4.24 4.28 5.56
CA CYS A 48 4.02 5.64 6.05
C CYS A 48 5.12 6.05 7.03
N ILE A 49 5.35 7.36 7.18
CA ILE A 49 6.35 7.88 8.11
C ILE A 49 5.98 7.54 9.56
N GLU A 50 6.94 7.11 10.37
CA GLU A 50 6.71 6.68 11.76
C GLU A 50 6.12 7.78 12.65
N THR A 51 6.43 9.04 12.39
CA THR A 51 6.06 10.16 13.27
C THR A 51 4.60 10.60 13.18
N VAL A 52 3.98 10.46 12.01
CA VAL A 52 2.61 10.96 11.75
C VAL A 52 1.68 9.87 11.22
N GLY A 53 2.23 8.82 10.60
CA GLY A 53 1.46 7.74 9.99
C GLY A 53 0.57 8.21 8.84
N CYS A 54 -0.11 7.25 8.22
CA CYS A 54 -1.23 7.54 7.33
C CYS A 54 -2.55 7.27 8.05
N ALA A 55 -3.55 8.10 7.79
CA ALA A 55 -4.88 7.99 8.39
C ALA A 55 -5.96 7.81 7.33
N ASN A 56 -7.12 7.26 7.73
CA ASN A 56 -8.29 7.08 6.86
C ASN A 56 -7.97 6.50 5.47
N ILE A 57 -7.14 5.45 5.44
CA ILE A 57 -6.90 4.69 4.20
C ILE A 57 -8.07 3.75 3.98
N THR A 58 -8.60 3.67 2.76
CA THR A 58 -9.59 2.67 2.37
C THR A 58 -8.99 1.72 1.37
N VAL A 59 -9.07 0.43 1.65
CA VAL A 59 -8.69 -0.65 0.72
C VAL A 59 -9.95 -1.44 0.39
N ASP A 60 -10.43 -1.33 -0.84
CA ASP A 60 -11.66 -2.00 -1.26
C ASP A 60 -11.53 -2.61 -2.66
N ASP A 61 -12.28 -3.67 -2.91
CA ASP A 61 -12.31 -4.38 -4.19
C ASP A 61 -10.91 -4.65 -4.82
N ILE A 62 -10.01 -5.22 -4.01
CA ILE A 62 -8.67 -5.59 -4.45
C ILE A 62 -8.57 -7.11 -4.57
N SER A 63 -8.14 -7.62 -5.72
CA SER A 63 -7.82 -9.03 -5.93
C SER A 63 -6.49 -9.19 -6.66
N ILE A 64 -5.39 -9.01 -5.94
CA ILE A 64 -4.04 -9.29 -6.44
C ILE A 64 -3.46 -10.48 -5.68
N LYS A 65 -2.77 -11.37 -6.38
CA LYS A 65 -2.02 -12.48 -5.75
C LYS A 65 -0.55 -12.37 -6.10
N SER A 66 0.34 -12.79 -5.21
CA SER A 66 1.72 -13.07 -5.61
C SER A 66 1.75 -14.26 -6.59
N ALA A 67 2.53 -14.12 -7.66
CA ALA A 67 2.79 -15.17 -8.63
C ALA A 67 3.59 -16.34 -8.02
N SER A 68 4.32 -16.08 -6.93
CA SER A 68 5.03 -17.13 -6.19
C SER A 68 4.08 -18.00 -5.36
N GLY A 69 2.89 -17.48 -5.04
CA GLY A 69 1.88 -18.13 -4.20
C GLY A 69 2.24 -18.24 -2.71
N ASN A 70 3.45 -17.85 -2.31
CA ASN A 70 4.00 -18.14 -0.97
C ASN A 70 4.27 -16.89 -0.12
N GLY A 71 4.01 -15.69 -0.64
CA GLY A 71 4.33 -14.42 0.00
C GLY A 71 3.14 -13.61 0.49
N GLU A 72 3.41 -12.69 1.41
CA GLU A 72 2.45 -11.72 1.94
C GLU A 72 2.06 -10.71 0.85
N THR A 73 0.84 -10.81 0.32
CA THR A 73 0.37 -9.91 -0.75
C THR A 73 0.31 -8.44 -0.31
N TYR A 74 0.21 -8.18 0.99
CA TYR A 74 0.02 -6.85 1.54
C TYR A 74 1.05 -6.58 2.65
N SER A 75 1.72 -5.43 2.56
CA SER A 75 2.65 -4.93 3.59
C SER A 75 2.25 -3.52 4.00
N CYS A 76 1.83 -3.33 5.26
CA CYS A 76 1.35 -2.05 5.78
C CYS A 76 2.16 -1.61 7.00
N ILE A 77 2.79 -0.43 6.94
CA ILE A 77 3.62 0.13 8.01
C ILE A 77 3.09 1.52 8.38
N ASN A 78 2.67 1.67 9.64
CA ASN A 78 2.11 2.89 10.21
C ASN A 78 0.94 3.49 9.39
N ALA A 79 0.11 2.61 8.84
CA ALA A 79 -1.04 2.93 8.00
C ALA A 79 -2.32 2.54 8.74
N HIS A 80 -3.23 3.48 8.92
CA HIS A 80 -4.50 3.27 9.60
C HIS A 80 -5.67 3.49 8.64
N GLY A 81 -6.58 2.54 8.62
CA GLY A 81 -7.63 2.51 7.62
C GLY A 81 -8.60 1.35 7.76
N THR A 82 -9.47 1.22 6.77
CA THR A 82 -10.48 0.17 6.65
C THR A 82 -10.21 -0.70 5.45
N VAL A 83 -10.32 -2.02 5.65
CA VAL A 83 -10.24 -3.02 4.59
C VAL A 83 -11.65 -3.59 4.39
N ASN A 84 -12.13 -3.59 3.15
CA ASN A 84 -13.46 -4.07 2.79
C ASN A 84 -13.37 -5.39 2.02
N LYS A 85 -13.35 -5.36 0.67
CA LYS A 85 -13.25 -6.56 -0.16
C LYS A 85 -11.84 -6.76 -0.67
N THR A 86 -11.11 -7.72 -0.11
CA THR A 86 -9.77 -8.05 -0.60
C THR A 86 -9.57 -9.55 -0.80
N PHE A 87 -8.78 -9.91 -1.80
CA PHE A 87 -8.41 -11.29 -2.08
C PHE A 87 -6.93 -11.39 -2.51
N PRO A 88 -6.07 -12.08 -1.74
CA PRO A 88 -6.36 -12.75 -0.47
C PRO A 88 -6.81 -11.75 0.62
N PRO A 89 -7.48 -12.23 1.70
CA PRO A 89 -7.85 -11.36 2.80
C PRO A 89 -6.60 -10.78 3.46
N LEU A 90 -6.64 -9.50 3.87
CA LEU A 90 -5.64 -8.96 4.79
C LEU A 90 -5.87 -9.58 6.18
N THR A 91 -4.85 -10.22 6.75
CA THR A 91 -4.84 -10.79 8.10
C THR A 91 -4.00 -9.95 9.05
#